data_AF-A0A970T3U5-F1
#
_entry.id   AF-A0A970T3U5-F1
#
_cell.length_a   1.000
_cell.length_b   1.000
_cell.length_c   1.000
_cell.angle_alpha   90.00
_cell.angle_beta   90.00
_cell.angle_gamma   90.00
#
_symmetry.space_group_name_H-M   'P 1'
#
loop_
_entity.id
_entity.type
_entity.pdbx_description
1 polymer ?
#
loop_
_entity_poly.entity_id
_entity_poly.type
_entity_poly.pdbx_seq_one_letter_code
_entity_poly.pdbx_strand_id
1 'polypeptide(L)'
;MKKQIIFLIMLAFPLLALTQVEVSRAFLGPDGEVLTETKLMDTPPYPAESGSKYSQLPGFPVKVGAHPNFKNMRGVTLADIDGDGADEILVGSYGVLRVLKGDGTLLWSKNLTGTAIYPPSVADLDGNGTLGIVQVTGGVPNNGRVYLLDVNGNDHPGWPVNFSNHWILCAPTIADVSGDGFKEIIVQTRTSNNLHVLKLDGTPLNENWPLTLDGIPAITASVADIDNDGEMEIITGISDGTLYALDINAQAKPGFPVPTDDYKFSYQSPVLVDLDGNSQLSIVGSTHGDLPKFYARNSDGTYRTGWPVPVPDNSWTYSPPTVVDIDGTGNYKIFMSRPISEQPEPVVFGFNADGSLMDNYPIVKSGGLEGFISVADIDGDGQQNLIFGSNLKIEDKGFIHAYNIDGTGELDGFPLRPFGFTFMNGVNLGDVNGDGMLDLVAFSYEQNFSVSDSAFVNVYDLQVPVSQANVLWGTYKGSNDRAGFVHTTVVSVLPGDSNCDGIVDVMDVITTVAFTVGLAPEPFCFENADVNQDGEVDLLDVIGTVNIILRKD
;
A
#
# COMPACT_ATOMS: atom_id res chain seq x y z
N MET A 1 -66.88 43.08 -29.84
CA MET A 1 -66.08 41.94 -29.35
C MET A 1 -64.67 42.07 -29.92
N LYS A 2 -63.69 42.48 -29.11
CA LYS A 2 -62.27 42.48 -29.50
C LYS A 2 -61.71 41.07 -29.23
N LYS A 3 -61.27 40.36 -30.26
CA LYS A 3 -60.55 39.09 -30.11
C LYS A 3 -59.09 39.40 -29.83
N GLN A 4 -58.61 39.08 -28.63
CA GLN A 4 -57.18 39.03 -28.33
C GLN A 4 -56.59 37.78 -28.98
N ILE A 5 -55.53 37.96 -29.77
CA ILE A 5 -54.70 36.88 -30.30
C ILE A 5 -53.54 36.73 -29.31
N ILE A 6 -53.51 35.60 -28.60
CA ILE A 6 -52.40 35.22 -27.73
C ILE A 6 -51.33 34.57 -28.61
N PHE A 7 -50.14 35.19 -28.67
CA PHE A 7 -48.96 34.58 -29.29
C PHE A 7 -48.33 33.63 -28.26
N LEU A 8 -48.42 32.33 -28.51
CA LEU A 8 -47.73 31.32 -27.71
C LEU A 8 -46.28 31.22 -28.24
N ILE A 9 -45.32 31.77 -27.50
CA ILE A 9 -43.89 31.58 -27.78
C ILE A 9 -43.53 30.19 -27.26
N MET A 10 -43.34 29.22 -28.16
CA MET A 10 -42.68 27.95 -27.83
C MET A 10 -41.19 28.24 -27.68
N LEU A 11 -40.71 28.29 -26.42
CA LEU A 11 -39.28 28.17 -26.11
C LEU A 11 -38.85 26.74 -26.43
N ALA A 12 -38.19 26.55 -27.58
CA ALA A 12 -37.47 25.32 -27.89
C ALA A 12 -36.21 25.30 -27.02
N PHE A 13 -36.23 24.49 -25.95
CA PHE A 13 -34.99 24.11 -25.27
C PHE A 13 -34.21 23.20 -26.24
N PRO A 14 -32.91 23.48 -26.51
CA PRO A 14 -32.10 22.53 -27.24
C PRO A 14 -32.04 21.25 -26.40
N LEU A 15 -32.49 20.13 -26.97
CA LEU A 15 -32.26 18.81 -26.43
C LEU A 15 -30.74 18.60 -26.49
N LEU A 16 -30.05 18.76 -25.36
CA LEU A 16 -28.66 18.30 -25.24
C LEU A 16 -28.69 16.80 -25.50
N ALA A 17 -28.14 16.37 -26.63
CA ALA A 17 -27.93 14.96 -26.89
C ALA A 17 -26.94 14.45 -25.82
N LEU A 18 -27.38 13.53 -24.97
CA LEU A 18 -26.48 12.81 -24.07
C LEU A 18 -25.49 12.02 -24.92
N THR A 19 -24.20 12.36 -24.80
CA THR A 19 -23.13 11.57 -25.43
C THR A 19 -22.89 10.35 -24.59
N GLN A 20 -23.34 9.19 -25.07
CA GLN A 20 -23.02 7.91 -24.43
C GLN A 20 -21.56 7.57 -24.66
N VAL A 21 -20.87 7.13 -23.60
CA VAL A 21 -19.48 6.68 -23.65
C VAL A 21 -19.42 5.21 -23.21
N GLU A 22 -18.62 4.44 -23.93
CA GLU A 22 -18.33 3.06 -23.60
C GLU A 22 -17.36 2.99 -22.42
N VAL A 23 -17.78 2.35 -21.34
CA VAL A 23 -16.99 2.17 -20.13
C VAL A 23 -16.88 0.69 -19.83
N SER A 24 -15.66 0.23 -19.59
CA SER A 24 -15.39 -1.12 -19.14
C SER A 24 -15.07 -1.11 -17.66
N ARG A 25 -15.53 -2.14 -16.94
CA ARG A 25 -15.17 -2.42 -15.55
C ARG A 25 -14.53 -3.79 -15.41
N ALA A 26 -13.60 -3.93 -14.48
CA ALA A 26 -13.05 -5.21 -14.04
C ALA A 26 -13.57 -5.58 -12.65
N PHE A 27 -13.79 -6.87 -12.39
CA PHE A 27 -14.23 -7.38 -11.09
C PHE A 27 -13.83 -8.84 -10.90
N LEU A 28 -13.81 -9.32 -9.65
CA LEU A 28 -13.66 -10.75 -9.35
C LEU A 28 -15.01 -11.47 -9.41
N GLY A 29 -15.04 -12.57 -10.16
CA GLY A 29 -16.16 -13.50 -10.19
C GLY A 29 -16.21 -14.40 -8.94
N PRO A 30 -17.28 -15.20 -8.79
CA PRO A 30 -17.49 -16.05 -7.61
C PRO A 30 -16.40 -17.09 -7.36
N ASP A 31 -15.69 -17.52 -8.41
CA ASP A 31 -14.60 -18.51 -8.32
C ASP A 31 -13.21 -17.85 -8.32
N GLY A 32 -13.15 -16.52 -8.16
CA GLY A 32 -11.92 -15.73 -8.13
C GLY A 32 -11.30 -15.47 -9.51
N GLU A 33 -12.04 -15.76 -10.58
CA GLU A 33 -11.67 -15.39 -11.94
C GLU A 33 -11.83 -13.87 -12.14
N VAL A 34 -10.88 -13.26 -12.88
CA VAL A 34 -10.99 -11.85 -13.24
C VAL A 34 -11.93 -11.74 -14.45
N LEU A 35 -12.95 -10.89 -14.35
CA LEU A 35 -13.95 -10.66 -15.38
C LEU A 35 -13.99 -9.18 -15.77
N THR A 36 -14.37 -8.93 -17.02
CA THR A 36 -14.64 -7.57 -17.52
C THR A 36 -16.03 -7.46 -18.09
N GLU A 37 -16.67 -6.32 -17.87
CA GLU A 37 -17.97 -5.98 -18.47
C GLU A 37 -17.90 -4.59 -19.10
N THR A 38 -18.50 -4.41 -20.27
CA THR A 38 -18.58 -3.13 -20.96
C THR A 38 -20.03 -2.66 -21.05
N LYS A 39 -20.27 -1.38 -20.71
CA LYS A 39 -21.59 -0.74 -20.79
C LYS A 39 -21.50 0.68 -21.36
N LEU A 40 -22.64 1.19 -21.83
CA LEU A 40 -22.80 2.58 -22.21
C LEU A 40 -23.25 3.39 -20.98
N MET A 41 -22.54 4.49 -20.69
CA MET A 41 -22.95 5.46 -19.67
C MET A 41 -23.34 6.78 -20.33
N ASP A 42 -24.45 7.37 -19.89
CA ASP A 42 -25.07 8.56 -20.49
C ASP A 42 -24.23 9.84 -20.33
N THR A 43 -23.13 9.78 -19.56
CA THR A 43 -22.01 10.72 -19.51
C THR A 43 -20.85 10.02 -18.80
N PRO A 44 -19.59 10.10 -19.27
CA PRO A 44 -18.49 9.65 -18.44
C PRO A 44 -18.38 10.62 -17.24
N PRO A 45 -18.20 10.13 -16.00
CA PRO A 45 -17.95 11.02 -14.86
C PRO A 45 -16.59 11.74 -14.94
N TYR A 46 -15.80 11.47 -15.99
CA TYR A 46 -14.43 11.92 -16.14
C TYR A 46 -14.21 12.63 -17.48
N PRO A 47 -13.44 13.74 -17.52
CA PRO A 47 -13.12 14.41 -18.77
C PRO A 47 -12.32 13.50 -19.70
N ALA A 48 -12.51 13.67 -21.01
CA ALA A 48 -11.67 13.06 -22.03
C ALA A 48 -10.28 13.70 -21.96
N GLU A 49 -9.28 12.95 -21.45
CA GLU A 49 -7.80 13.14 -21.33
C GLU A 49 -7.22 14.54 -21.05
N SER A 50 -7.77 15.60 -21.63
CA SER A 50 -7.32 16.99 -21.71
C SER A 50 -7.21 17.78 -20.39
N GLY A 51 -7.12 17.12 -19.23
CA GLY A 51 -7.09 17.80 -17.92
C GLY A 51 -5.98 17.38 -16.97
N SER A 52 -5.21 16.33 -17.25
CA SER A 52 -4.16 15.91 -16.30
C SER A 52 -2.92 16.80 -16.42
N LYS A 53 -2.47 17.34 -15.28
CA LYS A 53 -1.27 18.19 -15.15
C LYS A 53 0.01 17.40 -15.42
N TYR A 54 -0.01 16.09 -15.17
CA TYR A 54 1.16 15.23 -15.14
C TYR A 54 1.20 14.30 -16.36
N SER A 55 2.35 14.26 -17.04
CA SER A 55 2.59 13.35 -18.17
C SER A 55 3.44 12.17 -17.74
N GLN A 56 3.39 11.08 -18.51
CA GLN A 56 4.28 9.94 -18.26
C GLN A 56 5.74 10.36 -18.44
N LEU A 57 6.64 9.80 -17.62
CA LEU A 57 8.08 9.95 -17.82
C LEU A 57 8.51 9.36 -19.18
N PRO A 58 9.58 9.90 -19.80
CA PRO A 58 10.18 9.30 -20.99
C PRO A 58 10.49 7.81 -20.76
N GLY A 59 10.10 6.96 -21.72
CA GLY A 59 10.26 5.50 -21.61
C GLY A 59 9.01 4.77 -21.11
N PHE A 60 8.03 5.48 -20.54
CA PHE A 60 6.79 4.91 -20.04
C PHE A 60 5.57 5.24 -20.93
N PRO A 61 4.54 4.37 -20.93
CA PRO A 61 4.45 3.11 -20.17
C PRO A 61 5.34 1.99 -20.74
N VAL A 62 5.89 1.16 -19.85
CA VAL A 62 6.57 -0.08 -20.24
C VAL A 62 5.54 -1.20 -20.31
N LYS A 63 5.33 -1.78 -21.50
CA LYS A 63 4.42 -2.92 -21.73
C LYS A 63 5.16 -4.24 -21.48
N VAL A 64 4.65 -5.05 -20.55
CA VAL A 64 5.19 -6.38 -20.22
C VAL A 64 4.14 -7.48 -20.43
N GLY A 65 4.57 -8.71 -20.67
CA GLY A 65 3.66 -9.83 -20.84
C GLY A 65 2.96 -10.20 -19.53
N ALA A 66 1.65 -10.39 -19.57
CA ALA A 66 0.84 -10.80 -18.43
C ALA A 66 0.25 -12.20 -18.63
N HIS A 67 -0.07 -12.89 -17.53
CA HIS A 67 -0.79 -14.15 -17.63
C HIS A 67 -2.24 -13.87 -18.11
N PRO A 68 -2.81 -14.65 -19.05
CA PRO A 68 -4.15 -14.42 -19.59
C PRO A 68 -5.24 -14.44 -18.51
N ASN A 69 -5.20 -15.44 -17.60
CA ASN A 69 -6.27 -15.70 -16.63
C ASN A 69 -5.97 -15.28 -15.17
N PHE A 70 -4.72 -14.99 -14.82
CA PHE A 70 -4.31 -14.62 -13.46
C PHE A 70 -3.70 -13.23 -13.53
N LYS A 71 -4.33 -12.25 -12.89
CA LYS A 71 -3.81 -10.89 -12.88
C LYS A 71 -3.03 -10.65 -11.62
N ASN A 72 -1.99 -9.86 -11.78
CA ASN A 72 -1.20 -9.39 -10.68
C ASN A 72 -2.04 -8.52 -9.74
N MET A 73 -1.62 -8.45 -8.50
CA MET A 73 -2.30 -7.71 -7.45
C MET A 73 -1.25 -6.97 -6.62
N ARG A 74 -1.64 -5.86 -5.99
CA ARG A 74 -0.80 -5.09 -5.05
C ARG A 74 0.38 -4.33 -5.65
N GLY A 75 0.34 -4.03 -6.94
CA GLY A 75 1.27 -3.06 -7.56
C GLY A 75 2.67 -3.63 -7.83
N VAL A 76 3.68 -2.76 -7.74
CA VAL A 76 5.10 -3.08 -7.93
C VAL A 76 5.86 -2.96 -6.61
N THR A 77 7.19 -3.09 -6.66
CA THR A 77 8.08 -2.73 -5.56
C THR A 77 9.12 -1.74 -6.07
N LEU A 78 9.29 -0.64 -5.35
CA LEU A 78 10.29 0.39 -5.61
C LEU A 78 11.39 0.25 -4.56
N ALA A 79 12.64 0.14 -4.99
CA ALA A 79 13.78 0.10 -4.09
C ALA A 79 15.06 0.44 -4.84
N ASP A 80 15.89 1.30 -4.27
CA ASP A 80 17.29 1.48 -4.67
C ASP A 80 18.08 0.20 -4.37
N ILE A 81 18.22 -0.69 -5.37
CA ILE A 81 18.91 -1.97 -5.20
C ILE A 81 20.37 -1.92 -5.65
N ASP A 82 20.76 -0.93 -6.46
CA ASP A 82 22.14 -0.77 -6.93
C ASP A 82 22.92 0.34 -6.20
N GLY A 83 22.26 1.08 -5.30
CA GLY A 83 22.83 2.05 -4.38
C GLY A 83 23.14 3.40 -5.04
N ASP A 84 22.47 3.73 -6.16
CA ASP A 84 22.70 4.95 -6.92
C ASP A 84 21.81 6.13 -6.50
N GLY A 85 20.88 5.89 -5.56
CA GLY A 85 19.93 6.88 -5.04
C GLY A 85 18.61 6.97 -5.81
N ALA A 86 18.46 6.24 -6.92
CA ALA A 86 17.19 6.10 -7.62
C ALA A 86 16.55 4.73 -7.31
N ASP A 87 15.24 4.70 -7.11
CA ASP A 87 14.51 3.46 -6.92
C ASP A 87 14.38 2.68 -8.24
N GLU A 88 14.86 1.43 -8.26
CA GLU A 88 14.50 0.50 -9.31
C GLU A 88 13.04 0.03 -9.18
N ILE A 89 12.40 -0.26 -10.31
CA ILE A 89 11.03 -0.77 -10.38
C ILE A 89 11.05 -2.29 -10.57
N LEU A 90 10.71 -3.04 -9.52
CA LEU A 90 10.64 -4.50 -9.51
C LEU A 90 9.22 -4.99 -9.85
N VAL A 91 9.12 -5.78 -10.93
CA VAL A 91 7.85 -6.24 -11.51
C VAL A 91 7.87 -7.75 -11.72
N GLY A 92 7.20 -8.48 -10.83
CA GLY A 92 6.84 -9.88 -11.06
C GLY A 92 5.61 -9.96 -11.95
N SER A 93 5.73 -10.50 -13.16
CA SER A 93 4.56 -10.74 -14.02
C SER A 93 4.71 -11.98 -14.88
N TYR A 94 3.66 -12.79 -14.92
CA TYR A 94 3.66 -14.11 -15.53
C TYR A 94 4.83 -14.96 -15.01
N GLY A 95 5.63 -15.58 -15.88
CA GLY A 95 6.78 -16.38 -15.48
C GLY A 95 8.09 -15.59 -15.32
N VAL A 96 8.07 -14.27 -15.10
CA VAL A 96 9.28 -13.44 -15.11
C VAL A 96 9.24 -12.37 -14.02
N LEU A 97 10.33 -12.23 -13.27
CA LEU A 97 10.64 -11.03 -12.49
C LEU A 97 11.52 -10.11 -13.35
N ARG A 98 11.13 -8.85 -13.49
CA ARG A 98 11.89 -7.81 -14.19
C ARG A 98 12.26 -6.71 -13.22
N VAL A 99 13.44 -6.15 -13.41
CA VAL A 99 13.85 -4.92 -12.73
C VAL A 99 14.11 -3.87 -13.81
N LEU A 100 13.40 -2.75 -13.71
CA LEU A 100 13.48 -1.64 -14.64
C LEU A 100 14.11 -0.44 -13.94
N LYS A 101 14.87 0.37 -14.70
CA LYS A 101 15.31 1.69 -14.26
C LYS A 101 14.20 2.73 -14.43
N GLY A 102 14.35 3.91 -13.83
CA GLY A 102 13.45 5.07 -13.98
C GLY A 102 13.32 5.66 -15.39
N ASP A 103 14.09 5.17 -16.37
CA ASP A 103 13.93 5.50 -17.78
C ASP A 103 13.17 4.41 -18.58
N GLY A 104 12.65 3.40 -17.87
CA GLY A 104 11.92 2.27 -18.42
C GLY A 104 12.79 1.18 -19.05
N THR A 105 14.12 1.32 -19.05
CA THR A 105 15.03 0.30 -19.57
C THR A 105 15.16 -0.89 -18.60
N LEU A 106 15.40 -2.08 -19.16
CA LEU A 106 15.58 -3.30 -18.37
C LEU A 106 16.98 -3.32 -17.74
N LEU A 107 17.06 -3.34 -16.41
CA LEU A 107 18.30 -3.58 -15.69
C LEU A 107 18.67 -5.08 -15.74
N TRP A 108 17.77 -5.94 -15.25
CA TRP A 108 17.89 -7.40 -15.41
C TRP A 108 16.53 -8.09 -15.34
N SER A 109 16.49 -9.38 -15.70
CA SER A 109 15.29 -10.21 -15.54
C SER A 109 15.64 -11.64 -15.13
N LYS A 110 14.73 -12.26 -14.38
CA LYS A 110 14.82 -13.65 -13.92
C LYS A 110 13.60 -14.43 -14.41
N ASN A 111 13.85 -15.54 -15.11
CA ASN A 111 12.80 -16.49 -15.43
C ASN A 111 12.39 -17.25 -14.15
N LEU A 112 11.09 -17.30 -13.90
CA LEU A 112 10.48 -17.95 -12.76
C LEU A 112 9.74 -19.21 -13.22
N THR A 113 9.78 -20.23 -12.38
CA THR A 113 8.84 -21.35 -12.42
C THR A 113 7.54 -20.95 -11.71
N GLY A 114 6.42 -20.99 -12.41
CA GLY A 114 5.08 -20.58 -11.93
C GLY A 114 4.71 -19.14 -12.33
N THR A 115 3.56 -18.66 -11.87
CA THR A 115 3.07 -17.31 -12.17
C THR A 115 3.33 -16.39 -10.98
N ALA A 116 4.09 -15.31 -11.18
CA ALA A 116 4.21 -14.21 -10.23
C ALA A 116 2.94 -13.37 -10.27
N ILE A 117 2.23 -13.33 -9.15
CA ILE A 117 0.95 -12.61 -8.97
C ILE A 117 1.14 -11.42 -8.03
N TYR A 118 1.84 -11.63 -6.92
CA TYR A 118 2.18 -10.57 -5.97
C TYR A 118 3.56 -9.96 -6.29
N PRO A 119 3.77 -8.67 -5.97
CA PRO A 119 5.08 -8.04 -6.07
C PRO A 119 6.13 -8.73 -5.17
N PRO A 120 7.43 -8.55 -5.41
CA PRO A 120 8.49 -9.12 -4.57
C PRO A 120 8.69 -8.32 -3.28
N SER A 121 9.00 -8.94 -2.15
CA SER A 121 9.38 -8.20 -0.94
C SER A 121 10.87 -7.89 -0.97
N VAL A 122 11.28 -6.73 -0.46
CA VAL A 122 12.68 -6.28 -0.47
C VAL A 122 13.04 -5.78 0.92
N ALA A 123 14.12 -6.32 1.48
CA ALA A 123 14.64 -5.92 2.80
C ALA A 123 16.09 -6.36 2.94
N ASP A 124 16.81 -5.85 3.93
CA ASP A 124 18.06 -6.43 4.42
C ASP A 124 17.72 -7.62 5.34
N LEU A 125 17.95 -8.86 4.90
CA LEU A 125 17.55 -10.06 5.65
C LEU A 125 18.61 -10.53 6.67
N ASP A 126 19.86 -10.12 6.55
CA ASP A 126 20.95 -10.59 7.41
C ASP A 126 21.62 -9.48 8.24
N GLY A 127 21.09 -8.26 8.15
CA GLY A 127 21.54 -7.11 8.92
C GLY A 127 22.87 -6.52 8.42
N ASN A 128 23.30 -6.86 7.20
CA ASN A 128 24.58 -6.44 6.66
C ASN A 128 24.52 -5.14 5.83
N GLY A 129 23.32 -4.57 5.65
CA GLY A 129 23.05 -3.39 4.83
C GLY A 129 22.78 -3.67 3.35
N THR A 130 22.79 -4.93 2.90
CA THR A 130 22.52 -5.32 1.51
C THR A 130 21.10 -5.86 1.39
N LEU A 131 20.36 -5.39 0.38
CA LEU A 131 19.00 -5.85 0.14
C LEU A 131 18.95 -7.25 -0.48
N GLY A 132 18.00 -8.05 -0.02
CA GLY A 132 17.56 -9.29 -0.65
C GLY A 132 16.15 -9.13 -1.25
N ILE A 133 15.90 -9.83 -2.35
CA ILE A 133 14.64 -9.77 -3.10
C ILE A 133 13.93 -11.12 -2.97
N VAL A 134 12.76 -11.13 -2.33
CA VAL A 134 11.93 -12.34 -2.16
C VAL A 134 10.75 -12.31 -3.12
N GLN A 135 10.72 -13.22 -4.09
CA GLN A 135 9.61 -13.36 -5.04
C GLN A 135 8.91 -14.71 -4.85
N VAL A 136 7.59 -14.71 -4.94
CA VAL A 136 6.79 -15.95 -4.92
C VAL A 136 6.06 -16.17 -6.22
N THR A 137 5.79 -17.44 -6.50
CA THR A 137 4.93 -17.84 -7.61
C THR A 137 3.79 -18.74 -7.15
N GLY A 138 2.71 -18.70 -7.91
CA GLY A 138 1.51 -19.51 -7.72
C GLY A 138 0.70 -19.58 -9.01
N GLY A 139 -0.60 -19.84 -8.89
CA GLY A 139 -1.51 -19.90 -10.04
C GLY A 139 -1.36 -21.15 -10.90
N VAL A 140 -2.08 -21.18 -12.02
CA VAL A 140 -2.11 -22.35 -12.93
C VAL A 140 -0.96 -22.27 -13.94
N PRO A 141 -0.23 -23.38 -14.20
CA PRO A 141 -0.27 -24.66 -13.50
C PRO A 141 0.38 -24.57 -12.10
N ASN A 142 -0.04 -25.44 -11.17
CA ASN A 142 0.53 -25.53 -9.82
C ASN A 142 2.04 -25.70 -9.90
N ASN A 143 2.77 -24.60 -9.69
CA ASN A 143 4.22 -24.47 -9.81
C ASN A 143 4.74 -23.42 -8.83
N GLY A 144 4.19 -23.38 -7.61
CA GLY A 144 4.58 -22.38 -6.64
C GLY A 144 6.01 -22.57 -6.12
N ARG A 145 6.74 -21.47 -6.01
CA ARG A 145 8.12 -21.37 -5.54
C ARG A 145 8.28 -20.12 -4.69
N VAL A 146 9.25 -20.16 -3.80
CA VAL A 146 9.79 -18.96 -3.14
C VAL A 146 11.22 -18.80 -3.63
N TYR A 147 11.56 -17.63 -4.13
CA TYR A 147 12.91 -17.22 -4.51
C TYR A 147 13.42 -16.24 -3.48
N LEU A 148 14.69 -16.35 -3.10
CA LEU A 148 15.45 -15.27 -2.49
C LEU A 148 16.61 -14.98 -3.43
N LEU A 149 16.69 -13.74 -3.89
CA LEU A 149 17.68 -13.27 -4.84
C LEU A 149 18.53 -12.16 -4.23
N ASP A 150 19.78 -12.05 -4.67
CA ASP A 150 20.57 -10.83 -4.47
C ASP A 150 20.09 -9.69 -5.40
N VAL A 151 20.64 -8.49 -5.21
CA VAL A 151 20.34 -7.30 -6.03
C VAL A 151 20.67 -7.45 -7.52
N ASN A 152 21.47 -8.47 -7.88
CA ASN A 152 21.83 -8.79 -9.27
C ASN A 152 20.96 -9.91 -9.88
N GLY A 153 19.97 -10.42 -9.14
CA GLY A 153 19.07 -11.48 -9.58
C GLY A 153 19.63 -12.91 -9.47
N ASN A 154 20.75 -13.11 -8.77
CA ASN A 154 21.29 -14.45 -8.51
C ASN A 154 20.56 -15.09 -7.34
N ASP A 155 20.35 -16.41 -7.40
CA ASP A 155 19.71 -17.13 -6.30
C ASP A 155 20.66 -17.20 -5.09
N HIS A 156 20.12 -16.87 -3.91
CA HIS A 156 20.83 -17.09 -2.66
C HIS A 156 21.01 -18.61 -2.40
N PRO A 157 22.11 -19.06 -1.75
CA PRO A 157 22.28 -20.47 -1.42
C PRO A 157 21.07 -21.07 -0.68
N GLY A 158 20.57 -22.21 -1.15
CA GLY A 158 19.36 -22.87 -0.63
C GLY A 158 18.09 -22.55 -1.42
N TRP A 159 18.12 -21.59 -2.34
CA TRP A 159 16.97 -21.11 -3.09
C TRP A 159 17.01 -21.50 -4.58
N PRO A 160 15.85 -21.55 -5.28
CA PRO A 160 14.49 -21.38 -4.75
C PRO A 160 14.00 -22.59 -3.94
N VAL A 161 13.13 -22.32 -2.97
CA VAL A 161 12.42 -23.35 -2.19
C VAL A 161 11.16 -23.79 -2.94
N ASN A 162 10.87 -25.09 -2.87
CA ASN A 162 9.71 -25.73 -3.51
C ASN A 162 8.87 -26.51 -2.48
N PHE A 163 7.58 -26.21 -2.40
CA PHE A 163 6.61 -26.94 -1.57
C PHE A 163 5.75 -27.87 -2.41
N SER A 164 6.35 -28.85 -3.09
CA SER A 164 5.64 -29.80 -3.95
C SER A 164 4.73 -29.12 -5.00
N ASN A 165 5.17 -27.97 -5.50
CA ASN A 165 4.45 -27.10 -6.42
C ASN A 165 3.12 -26.49 -5.91
N HIS A 166 2.83 -26.57 -4.61
CA HIS A 166 1.66 -25.92 -4.02
C HIS A 166 1.68 -24.40 -4.25
N TRP A 167 0.52 -23.79 -4.46
CA TRP A 167 0.41 -22.37 -4.82
C TRP A 167 0.78 -21.47 -3.64
N ILE A 168 1.55 -20.43 -3.92
CA ILE A 168 1.75 -19.33 -2.99
C ILE A 168 0.96 -18.14 -3.53
N LEU A 169 -0.09 -17.75 -2.79
CA LEU A 169 -1.06 -16.72 -3.20
C LEU A 169 -1.20 -15.64 -2.13
N CYS A 170 -0.06 -15.23 -1.59
CA CYS A 170 0.13 -14.05 -0.73
C CYS A 170 1.43 -13.39 -1.17
N ALA A 171 1.65 -12.13 -0.76
CA ALA A 171 2.99 -11.57 -0.83
C ALA A 171 3.87 -12.22 0.26
N PRO A 172 5.20 -12.31 0.07
CA PRO A 172 6.09 -12.70 1.16
C PRO A 172 6.06 -11.64 2.26
N THR A 173 6.07 -12.05 3.52
CA THR A 173 6.32 -11.15 4.64
C THR A 173 7.72 -11.42 5.16
N ILE A 174 8.50 -10.37 5.43
CA ILE A 174 9.86 -10.45 5.95
C ILE A 174 9.88 -9.77 7.31
N ALA A 175 10.36 -10.46 8.34
CA ALA A 175 10.49 -9.91 9.69
C ALA A 175 11.47 -10.74 10.51
N ASP A 176 12.18 -10.11 11.44
CA ASP A 176 12.95 -10.81 12.47
C ASP A 176 11.95 -11.32 13.54
N VAL A 177 11.41 -12.52 13.31
CA VAL A 177 10.44 -13.13 14.24
C VAL A 177 11.13 -13.83 15.40
N SER A 178 12.42 -14.15 15.26
CA SER A 178 13.20 -14.89 16.24
C SER A 178 14.01 -14.00 17.19
N GLY A 179 14.15 -12.72 16.87
CA GLY A 179 14.92 -11.75 17.63
C GLY A 179 16.43 -11.97 17.55
N ASP A 180 16.91 -12.72 16.55
CA ASP A 180 18.33 -13.06 16.41
C ASP A 180 19.12 -12.12 15.48
N GLY A 181 18.43 -11.11 14.91
CA GLY A 181 18.98 -10.14 13.98
C GLY A 181 18.91 -10.57 12.51
N PHE A 182 18.54 -11.82 12.21
CA PHE A 182 18.24 -12.30 10.87
C PHE A 182 16.73 -12.30 10.65
N LYS A 183 16.29 -11.84 9.48
CA LYS A 183 14.87 -11.80 9.14
C LYS A 183 14.43 -13.11 8.49
N GLU A 184 13.34 -13.68 8.98
CA GLU A 184 12.67 -14.82 8.38
C GLU A 184 11.74 -14.38 7.23
N ILE A 185 11.43 -15.33 6.37
CA ILE A 185 10.46 -15.20 5.26
C ILE A 185 9.22 -16.02 5.60
N ILE A 186 8.07 -15.34 5.67
CA ILE A 186 6.76 -15.92 5.95
C ILE A 186 5.96 -15.99 4.65
N VAL A 187 5.50 -17.20 4.30
CA VAL A 187 4.68 -17.47 3.11
C VAL A 187 3.64 -18.53 3.39
N GLN A 188 2.62 -18.63 2.54
CA GLN A 188 1.54 -19.60 2.71
C GLN A 188 1.30 -20.41 1.45
N THR A 189 1.07 -21.71 1.62
CA THR A 189 0.69 -22.60 0.53
C THR A 189 -0.81 -22.86 0.54
N ARG A 190 -1.51 -22.32 -0.48
CA ARG A 190 -2.97 -22.32 -0.56
C ARG A 190 -3.58 -23.73 -0.68
N THR A 191 -2.91 -24.65 -1.37
CA THR A 191 -3.43 -26.00 -1.67
C THR A 191 -3.07 -27.06 -0.63
N SER A 192 -2.15 -26.76 0.28
CA SER A 192 -1.76 -27.63 1.40
C SER A 192 -2.09 -27.01 2.76
N ASN A 193 -2.72 -25.83 2.76
CA ASN A 193 -3.10 -25.05 3.93
C ASN A 193 -1.94 -24.73 4.88
N ASN A 194 -0.69 -24.73 4.43
CA ASN A 194 0.44 -24.54 5.33
C ASN A 194 0.86 -23.07 5.40
N LEU A 195 1.11 -22.59 6.62
CA LEU A 195 1.89 -21.40 6.91
C LEU A 195 3.36 -21.82 7.12
N HIS A 196 4.27 -21.18 6.40
CA HIS A 196 5.70 -21.43 6.48
C HIS A 196 6.41 -20.22 7.06
N VAL A 197 7.41 -20.46 7.91
CA VAL A 197 8.39 -19.48 8.38
C VAL A 197 9.77 -20.06 8.06
N LEU A 198 10.50 -19.37 7.19
CA LEU A 198 11.75 -19.85 6.59
C LEU A 198 12.91 -18.96 7.02
N LYS A 199 14.03 -19.57 7.39
CA LYS A 199 15.30 -18.88 7.59
C LYS A 199 15.93 -18.47 6.26
N LEU A 200 16.99 -17.67 6.32
CA LEU A 200 17.78 -17.22 5.17
C LEU A 200 18.32 -18.38 4.30
N ASP A 201 18.59 -19.55 4.89
CA ASP A 201 19.05 -20.74 4.17
C ASP A 201 17.92 -21.57 3.51
N GLY A 202 16.67 -21.11 3.63
CA GLY A 202 15.47 -21.75 3.08
C GLY A 202 14.92 -22.90 3.94
N THR A 203 15.52 -23.20 5.09
CA THR A 203 15.01 -24.21 6.02
C THR A 203 13.90 -23.64 6.92
N PRO A 204 12.97 -24.48 7.43
CA PRO A 204 11.99 -24.02 8.41
C PRO A 204 12.68 -23.46 9.66
N LEU A 205 12.06 -22.44 10.28
CA LEU A 205 12.58 -21.79 11.48
C LEU A 205 12.90 -22.80 12.60
N ASN A 206 11.96 -23.69 12.90
CA ASN A 206 12.11 -24.79 13.85
C ASN A 206 11.20 -25.97 13.47
N GLU A 207 11.14 -27.01 14.30
CA GLU A 207 10.37 -28.24 14.03
C GLU A 207 8.84 -28.05 14.01
N ASN A 208 8.33 -26.94 14.53
CA ASN A 208 6.91 -26.61 14.50
C ASN A 208 6.46 -26.04 13.15
N TRP A 209 7.41 -25.68 12.27
CA TRP A 209 7.13 -25.12 10.96
C TRP A 209 7.39 -26.13 9.83
N PRO A 210 6.50 -26.23 8.82
CA PRO A 210 5.27 -25.43 8.66
C PRO A 210 4.12 -25.87 9.58
N LEU A 211 3.25 -24.92 9.90
CA LEU A 211 1.96 -25.18 10.54
C LEU A 211 0.90 -25.43 9.46
N THR A 212 0.18 -26.55 9.54
CA THR A 212 -1.03 -26.78 8.74
C THR A 212 -2.23 -26.09 9.40
N LEU A 213 -2.83 -25.12 8.72
CA LEU A 213 -4.05 -24.45 9.15
C LEU A 213 -5.28 -25.29 8.83
N ASP A 214 -6.36 -25.08 9.60
CA ASP A 214 -7.62 -25.82 9.44
C ASP A 214 -8.43 -25.41 8.20
N GLY A 215 -7.91 -24.48 7.39
CA GLY A 215 -8.52 -24.06 6.13
C GLY A 215 -7.56 -23.34 5.21
N ILE A 216 -8.08 -22.86 4.08
CA ILE A 216 -7.27 -22.28 3.00
C ILE A 216 -6.74 -20.91 3.42
N PRO A 217 -5.41 -20.69 3.49
CA PRO A 217 -4.83 -19.37 3.73
C PRO A 217 -5.31 -18.35 2.68
N ALA A 218 -5.73 -17.18 3.14
CA ALA A 218 -6.45 -16.22 2.30
C ALA A 218 -5.85 -14.81 2.27
N ILE A 219 -4.90 -14.48 3.15
CA ILE A 219 -4.36 -13.13 3.32
C ILE A 219 -2.84 -13.16 3.54
N THR A 220 -2.16 -12.08 3.16
CA THR A 220 -0.74 -11.90 3.51
C THR A 220 -0.63 -11.73 5.02
N ALA A 221 0.33 -12.43 5.64
CA ALA A 221 0.54 -12.34 7.07
C ALA A 221 0.95 -10.93 7.50
N SER A 222 0.77 -10.62 8.79
CA SER A 222 1.38 -9.47 9.43
C SER A 222 2.20 -9.92 10.62
N VAL A 223 3.27 -9.20 10.95
CA VAL A 223 4.17 -9.58 12.03
C VAL A 223 4.50 -8.37 12.88
N ALA A 224 4.27 -8.50 14.19
CA ALA A 224 4.72 -7.60 15.25
C ALA A 224 4.44 -8.24 16.62
N ASP A 225 5.06 -7.73 17.67
CA ASP A 225 4.67 -7.99 19.06
C ASP A 225 3.32 -7.28 19.32
N ILE A 226 2.23 -8.04 19.36
CA ILE A 226 0.89 -7.45 19.46
C ILE A 226 0.44 -7.22 20.90
N ASP A 227 1.01 -7.93 21.87
CA ASP A 227 0.63 -7.84 23.29
C ASP A 227 1.72 -7.27 24.21
N ASN A 228 2.80 -6.75 23.61
CA ASN A 228 3.93 -6.09 24.26
C ASN A 228 4.64 -7.01 25.26
N ASP A 229 4.77 -8.29 24.93
CA ASP A 229 5.47 -9.29 25.74
C ASP A 229 6.96 -9.48 25.36
N GLY A 230 7.40 -8.81 24.29
CA GLY A 230 8.75 -8.85 23.75
C GLY A 230 8.96 -9.93 22.68
N GLU A 231 7.97 -10.75 22.39
CA GLU A 231 8.01 -11.77 21.34
C GLU A 231 7.12 -11.35 20.15
N MET A 232 7.51 -11.73 18.94
CA MET A 232 6.76 -11.38 17.74
C MET A 232 5.63 -12.38 17.48
N GLU A 233 4.43 -11.88 17.15
CA GLU A 233 3.32 -12.69 16.64
C GLU A 233 3.18 -12.63 15.13
N ILE A 234 2.75 -13.76 14.55
CA ILE A 234 2.35 -13.88 13.16
C ILE A 234 0.82 -13.89 13.07
N ILE A 235 0.26 -12.83 12.48
CA ILE A 235 -1.17 -12.68 12.25
C ILE A 235 -1.54 -13.18 10.85
N THR A 236 -2.44 -14.14 10.78
CA THR A 236 -2.91 -14.73 9.51
C THR A 236 -4.40 -15.09 9.55
N GLY A 237 -5.01 -15.32 8.40
CA GLY A 237 -6.40 -15.73 8.30
C GLY A 237 -6.65 -16.69 7.13
N ILE A 238 -7.68 -17.52 7.31
CA ILE A 238 -8.11 -18.51 6.34
C ILE A 238 -9.46 -18.14 5.73
N SER A 239 -9.81 -18.76 4.61
CA SER A 239 -10.95 -18.38 3.77
C SER A 239 -12.32 -18.56 4.43
N ASP A 240 -12.42 -19.34 5.51
CA ASP A 240 -13.65 -19.45 6.30
C ASP A 240 -13.86 -18.26 7.24
N GLY A 241 -12.90 -17.33 7.30
CA GLY A 241 -12.94 -16.12 8.13
C GLY A 241 -12.22 -16.26 9.47
N THR A 242 -11.68 -17.43 9.81
CA THR A 242 -10.91 -17.62 11.03
C THR A 242 -9.61 -16.84 10.99
N LEU A 243 -9.38 -16.02 12.03
CA LEU A 243 -8.15 -15.24 12.25
C LEU A 243 -7.28 -15.92 13.31
N TYR A 244 -5.97 -15.94 13.10
CA TYR A 244 -4.96 -16.52 14.00
C TYR A 244 -3.94 -15.45 14.39
N ALA A 245 -3.48 -15.52 15.63
CA ALA A 245 -2.25 -14.90 16.11
C ALA A 245 -1.37 -16.00 16.70
N LEU A 246 -0.20 -16.21 16.12
CA LEU A 246 0.68 -17.34 16.42
C LEU A 246 2.03 -16.84 16.91
N ASP A 247 2.57 -17.46 17.95
CA ASP A 247 3.96 -17.25 18.37
C ASP A 247 4.96 -17.94 17.41
N ILE A 248 6.24 -17.76 17.68
CA ILE A 248 7.35 -18.40 16.96
C ILE A 248 7.33 -19.94 16.98
N ASN A 249 6.62 -20.55 17.93
CA ASN A 249 6.45 -21.98 18.08
C ASN A 249 5.12 -22.50 17.50
N ALA A 250 4.47 -21.67 16.66
CA ALA A 250 3.19 -21.96 16.03
C ALA A 250 2.05 -22.22 17.03
N GLN A 251 2.15 -21.69 18.25
CA GLN A 251 1.10 -21.73 19.26
C GLN A 251 0.22 -20.49 19.17
N ALA A 252 -1.10 -20.69 19.28
CA ALA A 252 -2.03 -19.56 19.27
C ALA A 252 -1.96 -18.76 20.57
N LYS A 253 -1.92 -17.43 20.45
CA LYS A 253 -2.01 -16.52 21.60
C LYS A 253 -3.42 -16.57 22.22
N PRO A 254 -3.58 -16.19 23.50
CA PRO A 254 -4.89 -16.14 24.16
C PRO A 254 -5.93 -15.38 23.34
N GLY A 255 -7.13 -15.96 23.20
CA GLY A 255 -8.21 -15.39 22.38
C GLY A 255 -8.21 -15.82 20.91
N PHE A 256 -7.14 -16.48 20.45
CA PHE A 256 -7.03 -17.03 19.10
C PHE A 256 -7.11 -18.57 19.08
N PRO A 257 -7.52 -19.17 17.94
CA PRO A 257 -8.08 -18.50 16.77
C PRO A 257 -9.45 -17.87 17.03
N VAL A 258 -9.77 -16.82 16.27
CA VAL A 258 -11.09 -16.18 16.29
C VAL A 258 -11.90 -16.70 15.10
N PRO A 259 -12.87 -17.61 15.31
CA PRO A 259 -13.69 -18.15 14.22
C PRO A 259 -14.85 -17.23 13.83
N THR A 260 -15.46 -17.48 12.67
CA THR A 260 -16.70 -16.86 12.18
C THR A 260 -17.43 -17.79 11.21
N ASP A 261 -18.76 -17.67 11.17
CA ASP A 261 -19.61 -18.32 10.15
C ASP A 261 -20.30 -17.28 9.23
N ASP A 262 -20.13 -15.97 9.49
CA ASP A 262 -20.90 -14.89 8.86
C ASP A 262 -20.11 -14.08 7.82
N TYR A 263 -18.79 -14.21 7.78
CA TYR A 263 -17.92 -13.60 6.79
C TYR A 263 -16.71 -14.50 6.48
N LYS A 264 -15.88 -14.07 5.53
CA LYS A 264 -14.73 -14.81 5.00
C LYS A 264 -13.51 -13.90 4.94
N PHE A 265 -12.35 -14.46 4.61
CA PHE A 265 -11.20 -13.69 4.14
C PHE A 265 -10.88 -14.01 2.68
N SER A 266 -10.48 -12.98 1.93
CA SER A 266 -10.04 -13.08 0.54
C SER A 266 -9.20 -11.85 0.17
N TYR A 267 -7.89 -11.94 0.34
CA TYR A 267 -6.88 -10.95 -0.08
C TYR A 267 -6.76 -9.66 0.75
N GLN A 268 -7.61 -9.42 1.75
CA GLN A 268 -7.56 -8.22 2.61
C GLN A 268 -6.62 -8.42 3.79
N SER A 269 -5.33 -8.25 3.51
CA SER A 269 -4.30 -8.44 4.51
C SER A 269 -4.40 -7.38 5.61
N PRO A 270 -4.43 -7.77 6.90
CA PRO A 270 -4.52 -6.83 8.00
C PRO A 270 -3.24 -6.02 8.16
N VAL A 271 -3.29 -5.02 9.02
CA VAL A 271 -2.14 -4.25 9.51
C VAL A 271 -2.23 -4.15 11.04
N LEU A 272 -1.08 -3.95 11.67
CA LEU A 272 -0.91 -3.93 13.12
C LEU A 272 -0.48 -2.53 13.55
N VAL A 273 -1.20 -1.93 14.49
CA VAL A 273 -1.01 -0.52 14.85
C VAL A 273 -1.46 -0.25 16.28
N ASP A 274 -0.70 0.55 17.03
CA ASP A 274 -1.09 1.02 18.35
C ASP A 274 -2.09 2.18 18.22
N LEU A 275 -3.39 1.86 18.20
CA LEU A 275 -4.45 2.86 17.99
C LEU A 275 -4.72 3.78 19.19
N ASP A 276 -4.18 3.47 20.37
CA ASP A 276 -4.49 4.21 21.60
C ASP A 276 -3.26 4.57 22.45
N GLY A 277 -2.06 4.31 21.94
CA GLY A 277 -0.79 4.67 22.57
C GLY A 277 -0.47 3.84 23.81
N ASN A 278 -1.00 2.61 23.91
CA ASN A 278 -0.82 1.75 25.08
C ASN A 278 0.25 0.66 24.89
N SER A 279 0.93 0.66 23.74
CA SER A 279 1.94 -0.31 23.30
C SER A 279 1.42 -1.71 22.96
N GLN A 280 0.13 -2.00 23.12
CA GLN A 280 -0.49 -3.20 22.54
C GLN A 280 -1.12 -2.86 21.20
N LEU A 281 -0.86 -3.71 20.21
CA LEU A 281 -1.28 -3.44 18.84
C LEU A 281 -2.71 -3.90 18.61
N SER A 282 -3.42 -3.09 17.83
CA SER A 282 -4.70 -3.42 17.25
C SER A 282 -4.50 -4.09 15.90
N ILE A 283 -5.33 -5.10 15.60
CA ILE A 283 -5.39 -5.75 14.30
C ILE A 283 -6.49 -5.08 13.48
N VAL A 284 -6.10 -4.32 12.46
CA VAL A 284 -7.02 -3.56 11.59
C VAL A 284 -7.13 -4.26 10.23
N GLY A 285 -8.35 -4.40 9.72
CA GLY A 285 -8.56 -5.06 8.43
C GLY A 285 -10.01 -5.02 7.94
N SER A 286 -10.28 -5.79 6.90
CA SER A 286 -11.63 -5.95 6.35
C SER A 286 -11.94 -7.42 6.07
N THR A 287 -13.23 -7.77 6.02
CA THR A 287 -13.71 -9.14 5.77
C THR A 287 -14.48 -9.22 4.45
N HIS A 288 -14.55 -10.42 3.87
CA HIS A 288 -15.24 -10.75 2.64
C HIS A 288 -16.55 -11.53 2.91
N GLY A 289 -17.36 -11.83 1.89
CA GLY A 289 -18.50 -12.72 2.00
C GLY A 289 -19.83 -12.00 2.10
N ASP A 290 -20.83 -12.63 2.74
CA ASP A 290 -22.22 -12.18 2.73
C ASP A 290 -22.51 -11.04 3.72
N LEU A 291 -21.74 -10.93 4.80
CA LEU A 291 -21.82 -9.84 5.78
C LEU A 291 -20.42 -9.23 6.04
N PRO A 292 -19.79 -8.64 5.01
CA PRO A 292 -18.46 -8.08 5.11
C PRO A 292 -18.43 -6.88 6.05
N LYS A 293 -17.31 -6.74 6.77
CA LYS A 293 -17.10 -5.78 7.85
C LYS A 293 -15.71 -5.17 7.74
N PHE A 294 -15.62 -3.87 8.01
CA PHE A 294 -14.38 -3.23 8.42
C PHE A 294 -14.18 -3.49 9.91
N TYR A 295 -12.98 -3.84 10.35
CA TYR A 295 -12.73 -4.19 11.74
C TYR A 295 -11.44 -3.59 12.29
N ALA A 296 -11.46 -3.35 13.59
CA ALA A 296 -10.30 -3.27 14.45
C ALA A 296 -10.51 -4.20 15.65
N ARG A 297 -9.51 -5.02 15.97
CA ARG A 297 -9.51 -5.95 17.10
C ARG A 297 -8.37 -5.63 18.04
N ASN A 298 -8.53 -5.94 19.32
CA ASN A 298 -7.46 -5.90 20.30
C ASN A 298 -6.48 -7.08 20.09
N SER A 299 -5.37 -7.03 20.82
CA SER A 299 -4.36 -8.09 20.89
C SER A 299 -4.90 -9.44 21.39
N ASP A 300 -6.05 -9.47 22.07
CA ASP A 300 -6.75 -10.68 22.52
C ASP A 300 -7.81 -11.18 21.52
N GLY A 301 -7.88 -10.57 20.32
CA GLY A 301 -8.83 -10.93 19.27
C GLY A 301 -10.25 -10.38 19.46
N THR A 302 -10.57 -9.74 20.58
CA THR A 302 -11.88 -9.08 20.78
C THR A 302 -12.02 -7.84 19.89
N TYR A 303 -13.24 -7.47 19.52
CA TYR A 303 -13.46 -6.22 18.79
C TYR A 303 -13.23 -5.00 19.68
N ARG A 304 -12.62 -3.96 19.11
CA ARG A 304 -12.52 -2.65 19.76
C ARG A 304 -13.89 -1.97 19.83
N THR A 305 -14.06 -1.07 20.79
CA THR A 305 -15.29 -0.26 20.90
C THR A 305 -15.47 0.54 19.60
N GLY A 306 -16.71 0.57 19.08
CA GLY A 306 -17.05 1.19 17.79
C GLY A 306 -16.79 0.32 16.57
N TRP A 307 -16.11 -0.82 16.75
CA TRP A 307 -15.86 -1.82 15.71
C TRP A 307 -16.63 -3.13 15.98
N PRO A 308 -16.89 -3.95 14.95
CA PRO A 308 -16.68 -3.69 13.54
C PRO A 308 -17.77 -2.78 12.93
N VAL A 309 -17.46 -2.16 11.79
CA VAL A 309 -18.40 -1.38 10.99
C VAL A 309 -18.85 -2.21 9.79
N PRO A 310 -20.16 -2.41 9.54
CA PRO A 310 -20.64 -3.12 8.35
C PRO A 310 -20.24 -2.43 7.06
N VAL A 311 -19.81 -3.19 6.05
CA VAL A 311 -19.59 -2.65 4.71
C VAL A 311 -20.94 -2.41 4.03
N PRO A 312 -21.22 -1.21 3.47
CA PRO A 312 -22.50 -0.90 2.85
C PRO A 312 -22.90 -1.89 1.73
N ASP A 313 -24.21 -2.15 1.67
CA ASP A 313 -24.85 -3.04 0.69
C ASP A 313 -24.35 -4.49 0.71
N ASN A 314 -23.64 -4.90 1.77
CA ASN A 314 -22.93 -6.18 1.83
C ASN A 314 -21.99 -6.38 0.62
N SER A 315 -21.41 -5.27 0.14
CA SER A 315 -20.47 -5.32 -0.97
C SER A 315 -19.24 -6.10 -0.53
N TRP A 316 -18.84 -7.11 -1.31
CA TRP A 316 -17.55 -7.77 -1.13
C TRP A 316 -16.46 -6.71 -0.99
N THR A 317 -15.41 -6.96 -0.22
CA THR A 317 -14.23 -6.07 -0.22
C THR A 317 -12.99 -6.93 -0.39
N TYR A 318 -12.01 -6.41 -1.10
CA TYR A 318 -10.71 -7.06 -1.31
C TYR A 318 -9.56 -6.14 -0.90
N SER A 319 -9.88 -4.96 -0.39
CA SER A 319 -8.91 -3.90 -0.12
C SER A 319 -8.26 -4.08 1.25
N PRO A 320 -6.92 -4.08 1.35
CA PRO A 320 -6.23 -3.96 2.63
C PRO A 320 -6.45 -2.55 3.21
N PRO A 321 -6.43 -2.39 4.54
CA PRO A 321 -6.49 -1.06 5.14
C PRO A 321 -5.18 -0.30 4.92
N THR A 322 -5.31 1.02 4.91
CA THR A 322 -4.22 1.98 5.05
C THR A 322 -4.39 2.70 6.38
N VAL A 323 -3.36 2.74 7.21
CA VAL A 323 -3.42 3.40 8.53
C VAL A 323 -2.24 4.34 8.68
N VAL A 324 -2.51 5.61 8.92
CA VAL A 324 -1.49 6.66 8.96
C VAL A 324 -1.67 7.57 10.16
N ASP A 325 -0.56 8.01 10.71
CA ASP A 325 -0.49 9.11 11.67
C ASP A 325 -0.15 10.39 10.92
N ILE A 326 -1.16 11.24 10.73
CA ILE A 326 -1.05 12.40 9.81
C ILE A 326 -0.20 13.51 10.42
N ASP A 327 -0.34 13.72 11.73
CA ASP A 327 0.27 14.83 12.47
C ASP A 327 1.35 14.37 13.46
N GLY A 328 1.69 13.08 13.47
CA GLY A 328 2.70 12.50 14.36
C GLY A 328 2.26 12.45 15.83
N THR A 329 0.96 12.58 16.12
CA THR A 329 0.44 12.64 17.49
C THR A 329 -0.02 11.29 18.04
N GLY A 330 0.08 10.21 17.23
CA GLY A 330 -0.53 8.92 17.52
C GLY A 330 -2.05 8.88 17.26
N ASN A 331 -2.63 9.94 16.68
CA ASN A 331 -4.07 9.99 16.34
C ASN A 331 -4.34 9.39 14.95
N TYR A 332 -4.12 8.07 14.85
CA TYR A 332 -4.22 7.33 13.60
C TYR A 332 -5.56 7.48 12.87
N LYS A 333 -5.49 7.66 11.54
CA LYS A 333 -6.62 7.59 10.61
C LYS A 333 -6.57 6.29 9.82
N ILE A 334 -7.74 5.69 9.62
CA ILE A 334 -7.88 4.37 8.99
C ILE A 334 -8.69 4.53 7.71
N PHE A 335 -8.09 4.17 6.57
CA PHE A 335 -8.72 4.22 5.26
C PHE A 335 -8.96 2.82 4.71
N MET A 336 -10.18 2.58 4.23
CA MET A 336 -10.61 1.31 3.64
C MET A 336 -11.51 1.57 2.45
N SER A 337 -11.69 0.57 1.58
CA SER A 337 -12.50 0.75 0.37
C SER A 337 -13.38 -0.45 0.01
N ARG A 338 -14.26 -0.22 -0.96
CA ARG A 338 -15.11 -1.25 -1.57
C ARG A 338 -15.00 -1.27 -3.12
N PRO A 339 -15.23 -2.42 -3.77
CA PRO A 339 -14.88 -2.72 -5.16
C PRO A 339 -15.87 -2.23 -6.21
N ILE A 340 -17.10 -1.89 -5.83
CA ILE A 340 -18.20 -1.76 -6.79
C ILE A 340 -18.71 -0.33 -6.84
N SER A 341 -18.62 0.27 -8.02
CA SER A 341 -19.67 1.15 -8.56
C SER A 341 -19.40 1.54 -10.02
N GLU A 342 -20.40 1.54 -10.91
CA GLU A 342 -20.30 2.27 -12.20
C GLU A 342 -20.85 3.69 -12.04
N GLN A 343 -21.82 3.82 -11.14
CA GLN A 343 -22.42 5.08 -10.72
C GLN A 343 -21.68 5.66 -9.52
N PRO A 344 -21.82 6.96 -9.22
CA PRO A 344 -21.24 7.52 -8.01
C PRO A 344 -21.84 6.89 -6.75
N GLU A 345 -20.99 6.26 -5.94
CA GLU A 345 -21.34 5.52 -4.73
C GLU A 345 -20.22 5.69 -3.68
N PRO A 346 -20.46 5.48 -2.38
CA PRO A 346 -19.39 5.42 -1.38
C PRO A 346 -18.27 4.45 -1.79
N VAL A 347 -17.03 4.89 -1.99
CA VAL A 347 -15.92 4.01 -2.41
C VAL A 347 -14.82 3.93 -1.36
N VAL A 348 -14.35 5.07 -0.87
CA VAL A 348 -13.29 5.17 0.15
C VAL A 348 -13.89 5.69 1.44
N PHE A 349 -13.62 4.99 2.54
CA PHE A 349 -14.08 5.33 3.88
C PHE A 349 -12.86 5.74 4.72
N GLY A 350 -13.00 6.81 5.48
CA GLY A 350 -12.02 7.29 6.45
C GLY A 350 -12.63 7.23 7.85
N PHE A 351 -11.93 6.57 8.77
CA PHE A 351 -12.35 6.38 10.15
C PHE A 351 -11.32 6.94 11.13
N ASN A 352 -11.80 7.45 12.25
CA ASN A 352 -10.97 7.61 13.45
C ASN A 352 -10.75 6.25 14.12
N ALA A 353 -9.74 6.17 15.01
CA ALA A 353 -9.41 4.96 15.76
C ALA A 353 -10.59 4.32 16.51
N ASP A 354 -11.56 5.13 16.94
CA ASP A 354 -12.78 4.70 17.65
C ASP A 354 -13.89 4.16 16.73
N GLY A 355 -13.65 4.08 15.42
CA GLY A 355 -14.61 3.59 14.42
C GLY A 355 -15.63 4.63 13.96
N SER A 356 -15.58 5.88 14.45
CA SER A 356 -16.37 6.97 13.91
C SER A 356 -15.89 7.36 12.51
N LEU A 357 -16.83 7.65 11.61
CA LEU A 357 -16.51 8.20 10.29
C LEU A 357 -15.93 9.61 10.44
N MET A 358 -14.88 9.89 9.68
CA MET A 358 -14.34 11.24 9.54
C MET A 358 -15.32 12.13 8.77
N ASP A 359 -15.22 13.45 8.98
CA ASP A 359 -15.98 14.42 8.20
C ASP A 359 -15.66 14.28 6.70
N ASN A 360 -16.65 14.56 5.85
CA ASN A 360 -16.60 14.39 4.38
C ASN A 360 -16.38 12.96 3.86
N TYR A 361 -16.29 11.94 4.73
CA TYR A 361 -16.29 10.54 4.32
C TYR A 361 -17.70 9.91 4.38
N PRO A 362 -17.99 8.94 3.51
CA PRO A 362 -17.11 8.36 2.48
C PRO A 362 -16.95 9.23 1.23
N ILE A 363 -15.80 9.10 0.55
CA ILE A 363 -15.63 9.65 -0.80
C ILE A 363 -16.56 8.90 -1.74
N VAL A 364 -17.47 9.65 -2.40
CA VAL A 364 -18.46 9.11 -3.33
C VAL A 364 -17.96 9.23 -4.76
N LYS A 365 -17.79 8.11 -5.46
CA LYS A 365 -17.24 8.07 -6.81
C LYS A 365 -17.68 6.85 -7.62
N SER A 366 -17.50 6.92 -8.93
CA SER A 366 -17.63 5.77 -9.84
C SER A 366 -16.33 4.99 -9.90
N GLY A 367 -16.40 3.68 -9.76
CA GLY A 367 -15.37 2.75 -10.21
C GLY A 367 -14.86 1.80 -9.14
N GLY A 368 -15.19 2.02 -7.87
CA GLY A 368 -14.69 1.19 -6.77
C GLY A 368 -13.17 1.17 -6.63
N LEU A 369 -12.69 0.50 -5.58
CA LEU A 369 -11.26 0.29 -5.31
C LEU A 369 -11.04 -1.02 -4.55
N GLU A 370 -10.15 -1.86 -5.07
CA GLU A 370 -9.70 -3.12 -4.44
C GLU A 370 -8.20 -3.17 -4.16
N GLY A 371 -7.45 -2.19 -4.63
CA GLY A 371 -6.04 -1.99 -4.30
C GLY A 371 -5.85 -1.33 -2.94
N PHE A 372 -4.60 -1.21 -2.52
CA PHE A 372 -4.25 -0.38 -1.35
C PHE A 372 -4.33 1.11 -1.71
N ILE A 373 -4.50 1.95 -0.69
CA ILE A 373 -4.53 3.41 -0.81
C ILE A 373 -3.16 3.93 -0.36
N SER A 374 -2.60 4.87 -1.12
CA SER A 374 -1.34 5.52 -0.78
C SER A 374 -1.57 6.90 -0.18
N VAL A 375 -0.65 7.34 0.67
CA VAL A 375 -0.73 8.60 1.41
C VAL A 375 0.60 9.32 1.34
N ALA A 376 0.58 10.53 0.78
CA ALA A 376 1.69 11.46 0.68
C ALA A 376 1.14 12.87 0.40
N ASP A 377 1.92 13.91 0.68
CA ASP A 377 1.74 15.23 0.09
C ASP A 377 2.26 15.19 -1.37
N ILE A 378 1.35 15.31 -2.33
CA ILE A 378 1.62 15.21 -3.76
C ILE A 378 1.36 16.51 -4.52
N ASP A 379 1.01 17.59 -3.82
CA ASP A 379 0.88 18.92 -4.40
C ASP A 379 1.77 19.99 -3.74
N GLY A 380 2.50 19.61 -2.68
CA GLY A 380 3.52 20.41 -2.00
C GLY A 380 2.95 21.46 -1.07
N ASP A 381 1.71 21.28 -0.59
CA ASP A 381 1.04 22.23 0.30
C ASP A 381 1.26 21.96 1.80
N GLY A 382 1.99 20.89 2.13
CA GLY A 382 2.26 20.43 3.49
C GLY A 382 1.17 19.56 4.09
N GLN A 383 0.08 19.28 3.37
CA GLN A 383 -1.01 18.41 3.78
C GLN A 383 -0.99 17.11 3.00
N GLN A 384 -1.36 16.03 3.68
CA GLN A 384 -1.39 14.70 3.08
C GLN A 384 -2.57 14.56 2.13
N ASN A 385 -2.41 13.72 1.11
CA ASN A 385 -3.45 13.38 0.15
C ASN A 385 -3.63 11.85 0.07
N LEU A 386 -4.83 11.41 -0.32
CA LEU A 386 -5.12 10.00 -0.62
C LEU A 386 -4.98 9.74 -2.11
N ILE A 387 -4.20 8.73 -2.49
CA ILE A 387 -3.98 8.33 -3.89
C ILE A 387 -4.45 6.89 -4.10
N PHE A 388 -5.33 6.68 -5.08
CA PHE A 388 -5.93 5.36 -5.31
C PHE A 388 -6.41 5.13 -6.74
N GLY A 389 -6.40 3.87 -7.18
CA GLY A 389 -6.88 3.47 -8.51
C GLY A 389 -8.42 3.42 -8.63
N SER A 390 -8.91 2.89 -9.75
CA SER A 390 -10.29 2.44 -9.86
C SER A 390 -10.41 1.17 -10.71
N ASN A 391 -11.57 0.53 -10.67
CA ASN A 391 -11.81 -0.66 -11.47
C ASN A 391 -12.38 -0.35 -12.87
N LEU A 392 -12.35 0.92 -13.31
CA LEU A 392 -12.87 1.36 -14.61
C LEU A 392 -11.77 1.64 -15.63
N LYS A 393 -12.14 1.51 -16.90
CA LYS A 393 -11.34 1.90 -18.06
C LYS A 393 -12.24 2.54 -19.12
N ILE A 394 -11.75 3.61 -19.73
CA ILE A 394 -12.35 4.26 -20.90
C ILE A 394 -11.23 4.45 -21.92
N GLU A 395 -11.48 4.14 -23.21
CA GLU A 395 -10.48 4.29 -24.29
C GLU A 395 -9.13 3.63 -23.93
N ASP A 396 -9.19 2.41 -23.41
CA ASP A 396 -8.03 1.64 -22.96
C ASP A 396 -7.19 2.26 -21.82
N LYS A 397 -7.65 3.33 -21.17
CA LYS A 397 -6.99 3.93 -20.02
C LYS A 397 -7.83 3.88 -18.76
N GLY A 398 -7.20 3.43 -17.68
CA GLY A 398 -7.79 3.39 -16.34
C GLY A 398 -7.76 4.75 -15.67
N PHE A 399 -7.93 4.74 -14.34
CA PHE A 399 -7.93 5.95 -13.53
C PHE A 399 -7.07 5.77 -12.28
N ILE A 400 -6.41 6.85 -11.90
CA ILE A 400 -5.80 7.07 -10.59
C ILE A 400 -6.32 8.40 -10.09
N HIS A 401 -6.88 8.41 -8.90
CA HIS A 401 -7.48 9.55 -8.24
C HIS A 401 -6.57 10.04 -7.13
N ALA A 402 -6.63 11.35 -6.87
CA ALA A 402 -6.04 11.95 -5.69
C ALA A 402 -7.02 12.91 -5.02
N TYR A 403 -7.13 12.83 -3.70
CA TYR A 403 -8.05 13.63 -2.89
C TYR A 403 -7.30 14.20 -1.69
N ASN A 404 -7.72 15.37 -1.19
CA ASN A 404 -7.27 15.80 0.14
C ASN A 404 -7.59 14.73 1.18
N ILE A 405 -6.70 14.53 2.16
CA ILE A 405 -6.89 13.48 3.17
C ILE A 405 -8.11 13.70 4.06
N ASP A 406 -8.61 14.93 4.15
CA ASP A 406 -9.86 15.28 4.83
C ASP A 406 -11.12 14.95 4.00
N GLY A 407 -10.96 14.33 2.83
CA GLY A 407 -12.03 13.93 1.91
C GLY A 407 -12.51 15.06 1.00
N THR A 408 -11.95 16.26 1.07
CA THR A 408 -12.41 17.40 0.28
C THR A 408 -11.86 17.38 -1.14
N GLY A 409 -12.72 17.08 -2.12
CA GLY A 409 -12.44 17.31 -3.55
C GLY A 409 -11.32 16.45 -4.15
N GLU A 410 -11.40 16.23 -5.46
CA GLU A 410 -10.30 15.64 -6.23
C GLU A 410 -9.28 16.74 -6.55
N LEU A 411 -7.99 16.45 -6.41
CA LEU A 411 -6.92 17.42 -6.63
C LEU A 411 -6.82 17.86 -8.10
N ASP A 412 -6.32 19.08 -8.30
CA ASP A 412 -6.03 19.60 -9.64
C ASP A 412 -5.02 18.72 -10.38
N GLY A 413 -5.32 18.38 -11.63
CA GLY A 413 -4.49 17.48 -12.45
C GLY A 413 -4.83 15.99 -12.32
N PHE A 414 -5.78 15.63 -11.44
CA PHE A 414 -6.35 14.29 -11.33
C PHE A 414 -7.76 14.20 -11.95
N PRO A 415 -8.20 13.02 -12.40
CA PRO A 415 -7.49 11.74 -12.36
C PRO A 415 -6.36 11.61 -13.40
N LEU A 416 -5.29 10.89 -13.05
CA LEU A 416 -4.33 10.38 -14.03
C LEU A 416 -4.94 9.21 -14.80
N ARG A 417 -4.50 9.03 -16.05
CA ARG A 417 -5.03 8.03 -16.98
C ARG A 417 -3.93 7.04 -17.40
N PRO A 418 -3.60 6.03 -16.58
CA PRO A 418 -2.65 4.97 -16.96
C PRO A 418 -3.24 4.10 -18.06
N PHE A 419 -2.40 3.47 -18.87
CA PHE A 419 -2.85 2.48 -19.85
C PHE A 419 -3.35 1.22 -19.13
N GLY A 420 -4.55 0.74 -19.41
CA GLY A 420 -5.15 -0.43 -18.77
C GLY A 420 -5.84 -0.17 -17.43
N PHE A 421 -6.45 -1.21 -16.86
CA PHE A 421 -7.11 -1.19 -15.55
C PHE A 421 -6.10 -1.18 -14.40
N THR A 422 -6.31 -0.33 -13.38
CA THR A 422 -5.56 -0.36 -12.11
C THR A 422 -6.14 -1.36 -11.09
N PHE A 423 -7.21 -2.07 -11.45
CA PHE A 423 -7.87 -3.15 -10.71
C PHE A 423 -6.92 -4.03 -9.86
N MET A 424 -7.25 -4.19 -8.58
CA MET A 424 -6.49 -4.92 -7.54
C MET A 424 -5.09 -4.38 -7.19
N ASN A 425 -4.62 -3.30 -7.83
CA ASN A 425 -3.35 -2.64 -7.53
C ASN A 425 -3.58 -1.30 -6.85
N GLY A 426 -2.69 -0.96 -5.93
CA GLY A 426 -2.53 0.41 -5.46
C GLY A 426 -1.51 1.16 -6.31
N VAL A 427 -1.11 2.31 -5.81
CA VAL A 427 -0.15 3.21 -6.45
C VAL A 427 1.13 3.23 -5.63
N ASN A 428 2.27 3.02 -6.26
CA ASN A 428 3.56 3.09 -5.59
C ASN A 428 4.13 4.52 -5.70
N LEU A 429 4.79 4.99 -4.65
CA LEU A 429 5.40 6.33 -4.59
C LEU A 429 6.88 6.20 -4.21
N GLY A 430 7.76 6.92 -4.91
CA GLY A 430 9.22 6.91 -4.70
C GLY A 430 9.91 7.83 -5.73
N ASP A 431 11.24 7.93 -5.72
CA ASP A 431 12.00 8.62 -6.78
C ASP A 431 12.66 7.56 -7.65
N VAL A 432 12.06 7.22 -8.79
CA VAL A 432 12.57 6.11 -9.61
C VAL A 432 13.63 6.54 -10.59
N ASN A 433 13.73 7.84 -10.85
CA ASN A 433 14.60 8.39 -11.88
C ASN A 433 15.83 9.14 -11.31
N GLY A 434 15.87 9.35 -10.00
CA GLY A 434 16.99 9.92 -9.24
C GLY A 434 17.08 11.44 -9.33
N ASP A 435 16.00 12.13 -9.70
CA ASP A 435 15.98 13.59 -9.83
C ASP A 435 15.57 14.32 -8.53
N GLY A 436 15.28 13.56 -7.46
CA GLY A 436 14.84 14.04 -6.16
C GLY A 436 13.35 14.41 -6.12
N MET A 437 12.59 14.16 -7.18
CA MET A 437 11.17 14.45 -7.27
C MET A 437 10.35 13.16 -7.08
N LEU A 438 9.15 13.32 -6.51
CA LEU A 438 8.27 12.21 -6.24
C LEU A 438 7.64 11.71 -7.54
N ASP A 439 7.92 10.45 -7.85
CA ASP A 439 7.30 9.70 -8.93
C ASP A 439 6.13 8.85 -8.43
N LEU A 440 5.08 8.83 -9.23
CA LEU A 440 3.92 7.98 -9.07
C LEU A 440 4.02 6.80 -10.04
N VAL A 441 4.11 5.58 -9.50
CA VAL A 441 4.20 4.34 -10.29
C VAL A 441 2.93 3.50 -10.16
N ALA A 442 2.30 3.20 -11.29
CA ALA A 442 1.08 2.39 -11.34
C ALA A 442 1.23 1.16 -12.23
N PHE A 443 0.84 0.02 -11.66
CA PHE A 443 0.73 -1.23 -12.39
C PHE A 443 -0.70 -1.50 -12.83
N SER A 444 -0.88 -1.81 -14.10
CA SER A 444 -2.20 -1.94 -14.72
C SER A 444 -2.23 -3.00 -15.82
N TYR A 445 -3.42 -3.40 -16.28
CA TYR A 445 -3.61 -4.49 -17.25
C TYR A 445 -4.52 -4.12 -18.41
N GLU A 446 -4.23 -4.68 -19.59
CA GLU A 446 -5.13 -4.58 -20.74
C GLU A 446 -6.46 -5.33 -20.47
N GLN A 447 -6.34 -6.53 -19.86
CA GLN A 447 -7.41 -7.50 -19.59
C GLN A 447 -8.14 -7.97 -20.85
N ASN A 448 -7.38 -8.28 -21.90
CA ASN A 448 -7.94 -8.86 -23.12
C ASN A 448 -8.11 -10.39 -23.04
N PHE A 449 -7.66 -11.03 -21.94
CA PHE A 449 -7.71 -12.48 -21.67
C PHE A 449 -7.12 -13.34 -22.79
N SER A 450 -6.27 -12.75 -23.63
CA SER A 450 -5.62 -13.42 -24.74
C SER A 450 -4.23 -13.91 -24.33
N VAL A 451 -3.64 -14.81 -25.11
CA VAL A 451 -2.22 -15.20 -24.91
C VAL A 451 -1.25 -14.04 -25.11
N SER A 452 -1.71 -12.93 -25.69
CA SER A 452 -1.00 -11.66 -25.84
C SER A 452 -1.43 -10.59 -24.82
N ASP A 453 -2.10 -10.98 -23.73
CA ASP A 453 -2.46 -10.06 -22.67
C ASP A 453 -1.21 -9.42 -22.04
N SER A 454 -1.39 -8.22 -21.54
CA SER A 454 -0.28 -7.36 -21.15
C SER A 454 -0.58 -6.60 -19.88
N ALA A 455 0.50 -6.34 -19.15
CA ALA A 455 0.52 -5.39 -18.06
C ALA A 455 1.36 -4.17 -18.46
N PHE A 456 1.10 -3.05 -17.81
CA PHE A 456 1.80 -1.79 -18.03
C PHE A 456 2.37 -1.28 -16.72
N VAL A 457 3.63 -0.88 -16.76
CA VAL A 457 4.21 0.00 -15.74
C VAL A 457 4.05 1.42 -16.25
N ASN A 458 3.37 2.26 -15.47
CA ASN A 458 3.10 3.66 -15.77
C ASN A 458 3.82 4.49 -14.73
N VAL A 459 4.52 5.56 -15.15
CA VAL A 459 5.27 6.42 -14.23
C VAL A 459 4.99 7.88 -14.56
N TYR A 460 4.71 8.68 -13.54
CA TYR A 460 4.43 10.11 -13.65
C TYR A 460 5.25 10.87 -12.61
N ASP A 461 5.98 11.89 -13.03
CA ASP A 461 6.64 12.85 -12.13
C ASP A 461 5.59 13.85 -11.61
N LEU A 462 5.43 13.89 -10.29
CA LEU A 462 4.47 14.74 -9.59
C LEU A 462 5.01 16.14 -9.30
N GLN A 463 6.28 16.41 -9.59
CA GLN A 463 6.95 17.70 -9.45
C GLN A 463 6.94 18.24 -8.01
N VAL A 464 6.90 17.33 -7.03
CA VAL A 464 7.08 17.63 -5.60
C VAL A 464 8.38 16.95 -5.15
N PRO A 465 9.32 17.67 -4.50
CA PRO A 465 10.52 17.02 -3.95
C PRO A 465 10.15 15.89 -2.98
N VAL A 466 10.79 14.72 -3.08
CA VAL A 466 10.50 13.58 -2.19
C VAL A 466 10.66 13.94 -0.71
N SER A 467 11.63 14.80 -0.39
CA SER A 467 11.86 15.30 0.97
C SER A 467 10.71 16.12 1.54
N GLN A 468 9.88 16.72 0.68
CA GLN A 468 8.70 17.51 1.07
C GLN A 468 7.42 16.68 1.02
N ALA A 469 7.38 15.66 0.18
CA ALA A 469 6.20 14.83 -0.02
C ALA A 469 5.76 14.05 1.22
N ASN A 470 6.67 13.81 2.18
CA ASN A 470 6.37 13.10 3.43
C ASN A 470 5.50 11.86 3.21
N VAL A 471 6.03 10.88 2.47
CA VAL A 471 5.29 9.67 2.07
C VAL A 471 5.00 8.80 3.30
N LEU A 472 3.78 8.91 3.84
CA LEU A 472 3.34 8.12 4.99
C LEU A 472 2.99 6.68 4.62
N TRP A 473 2.53 6.45 3.40
CA TRP A 473 2.17 5.11 2.91
C TRP A 473 2.35 5.01 1.39
N GLY A 474 3.51 4.52 0.94
CA GLY A 474 3.86 4.50 -0.48
C GLY A 474 3.75 3.13 -1.17
N THR A 475 3.45 2.05 -0.44
CA THR A 475 3.49 0.69 -0.99
C THR A 475 2.51 -0.26 -0.27
N TYR A 476 2.32 -1.45 -0.81
CA TYR A 476 1.43 -2.45 -0.22
C TYR A 476 1.88 -2.84 1.19
N LYS A 477 0.96 -2.74 2.17
CA LYS A 477 1.21 -2.92 3.62
C LYS A 477 2.18 -1.90 4.23
N GLY A 478 2.44 -0.77 3.56
CA GLY A 478 3.21 0.34 4.09
C GLY A 478 4.72 0.23 3.91
N SER A 479 5.25 -0.99 3.72
CA SER A 479 6.70 -1.26 3.60
C SER A 479 7.01 -2.36 2.58
N ASN A 480 8.25 -2.40 2.10
CA ASN A 480 8.71 -3.44 1.16
C ASN A 480 8.93 -4.81 1.84
N ASP A 481 9.09 -4.87 3.15
CA ASP A 481 9.13 -6.13 3.92
C ASP A 481 7.74 -6.76 4.12
N ARG A 482 6.68 -5.95 4.02
CA ARG A 482 5.28 -6.36 4.18
C ARG A 482 4.98 -7.02 5.52
N ALA A 483 5.70 -6.64 6.57
CA ALA A 483 5.35 -6.97 7.94
C ALA A 483 3.98 -6.41 8.31
N GLY A 484 3.56 -5.29 7.69
CA GLY A 484 2.27 -4.66 7.97
C GLY A 484 2.16 -4.13 9.39
N PHE A 485 3.29 -3.91 10.04
CA PHE A 485 3.39 -3.15 11.27
C PHE A 485 3.46 -1.66 10.93
N VAL A 486 2.54 -0.88 11.49
CA VAL A 486 2.53 0.57 11.37
C VAL A 486 3.34 1.10 12.53
N HIS A 487 4.57 1.51 12.23
CA HIS A 487 5.43 2.15 13.20
C HIS A 487 4.76 3.43 13.70
N THR A 488 4.76 3.65 15.00
CA THR A 488 4.74 5.00 15.52
C THR A 488 6.01 5.64 14.99
N THR A 489 5.87 6.67 14.15
CA THR A 489 6.98 7.60 13.95
C THR A 489 7.14 8.30 15.29
N VAL A 490 7.87 7.66 16.21
CA VAL A 490 8.62 8.41 17.18
C VAL A 490 9.56 9.17 16.29
N VAL A 491 9.24 10.44 15.99
CA VAL A 491 10.24 11.37 15.49
C VAL A 491 11.35 11.20 16.51
N SER A 492 12.41 10.48 16.12
CA SER A 492 13.51 10.24 17.02
C SER A 492 14.14 11.61 17.13
N VAL A 493 13.70 12.36 18.14
CA VAL A 493 14.23 13.68 18.43
C VAL A 493 15.71 13.43 18.57
N LEU A 494 16.49 13.94 17.61
CA LEU A 494 17.93 13.93 17.67
C LEU A 494 18.28 15.26 18.29
N PRO A 495 18.43 15.35 19.63
CA PRO A 495 18.51 16.64 20.29
C PRO A 495 19.75 17.35 19.76
N GLY A 496 19.53 18.55 19.25
CA GLY A 496 20.56 19.39 18.65
C GLY A 496 20.66 19.30 17.12
N ASP A 497 19.95 18.41 16.42
CA ASP A 497 19.90 18.36 14.94
C ASP A 497 18.82 19.33 14.40
N SER A 498 19.09 20.63 14.54
CA SER A 498 18.14 21.68 14.22
C SER A 498 17.88 21.83 12.72
N ASN A 499 18.78 21.38 11.86
CA ASN A 499 18.61 21.46 10.40
C ASN A 499 18.07 20.15 9.76
N CYS A 500 17.72 19.16 10.58
CA CYS A 500 17.13 17.89 10.14
C CYS A 500 18.03 17.08 9.18
N ASP A 501 19.35 17.23 9.25
CA ASP A 501 20.27 16.52 8.35
C ASP A 501 20.74 15.18 8.91
N GLY A 502 20.30 14.83 10.12
CA GLY A 502 20.62 13.59 10.82
C GLY A 502 21.98 13.64 11.55
N ILE A 503 22.67 14.78 11.58
CA ILE A 503 24.00 14.93 12.16
C ILE A 503 24.06 16.17 13.06
N VAL A 504 24.24 15.97 14.37
CA VAL A 504 24.49 17.10 15.28
C VAL A 504 25.90 17.67 15.08
N ASP A 505 26.00 18.84 14.45
CA ASP A 505 27.22 19.60 14.20
C ASP A 505 27.04 21.14 14.29
N VAL A 506 28.05 21.89 13.85
CA VAL A 506 28.05 23.36 13.97
C VAL A 506 26.98 24.05 13.11
N MET A 507 26.50 23.40 12.05
CA MET A 507 25.41 23.91 11.22
C MET A 507 24.11 23.95 12.00
N ASP A 508 23.90 23.02 12.93
CA ASP A 508 22.74 23.09 13.82
C ASP A 508 22.79 24.29 14.74
N VAL A 509 23.96 24.56 15.33
CA VAL A 509 24.15 25.75 16.18
C VAL A 509 23.80 27.02 15.40
N ILE A 510 24.21 27.09 14.14
CA ILE A 510 23.87 28.23 13.26
C ILE A 510 22.36 28.29 13.02
N THR A 511 21.73 27.15 12.77
CA THR A 511 20.30 27.02 12.50
C THR A 511 19.45 27.39 13.73
N THR A 512 19.76 26.85 14.91
CA THR A 512 19.12 27.23 16.18
C THR A 512 19.31 28.73 16.45
N VAL A 513 20.53 29.26 16.29
CA VAL A 513 20.79 30.70 16.49
C VAL A 513 19.97 31.55 15.52
N ALA A 514 19.89 31.17 14.24
CA ALA A 514 19.08 31.87 13.25
C ALA A 514 17.62 31.95 13.69
N PHE A 515 17.05 30.83 14.15
CA PHE A 515 15.69 30.79 14.69
C PHE A 515 15.52 31.73 15.92
N THR A 516 16.42 31.63 16.92
CA THR A 516 16.32 32.44 18.15
C THR A 516 16.40 33.96 17.91
N VAL A 517 17.05 34.40 16.83
CA VAL A 517 17.12 35.83 16.46
C VAL A 517 15.98 36.27 15.53
N GLY A 518 14.97 35.41 15.32
CA GLY A 518 13.77 35.70 14.56
C GLY A 518 13.92 35.53 13.05
N LEU A 519 14.92 34.78 12.59
CA LEU A 519 14.97 34.30 11.20
C LEU A 519 14.15 33.01 11.08
N ALA A 520 13.73 32.68 9.86
CA ALA A 520 13.10 31.40 9.52
C ALA A 520 14.13 30.56 8.76
N PRO A 521 15.04 29.84 9.45
CA PRO A 521 15.94 28.91 8.78
C PRO A 521 15.13 27.77 8.15
N GLU A 522 15.55 27.33 6.97
CA GLU A 522 14.92 26.20 6.26
C GLU A 522 16.05 25.32 5.69
N PRO A 523 16.05 24.00 5.95
CA PRO A 523 15.13 23.27 6.85
C PRO A 523 15.30 23.64 8.34
N PHE A 524 14.25 23.42 9.15
CA PHE A 524 14.30 23.57 10.61
C PHE A 524 13.40 22.57 11.34
N CYS A 525 14.00 21.79 12.24
CA CYS A 525 13.29 20.83 13.10
C CYS A 525 13.15 21.42 14.50
N PHE A 526 11.96 21.90 14.85
CA PHE A 526 11.71 22.56 16.13
C PHE A 526 11.96 21.61 17.31
N GLU A 527 11.50 20.37 17.19
CA GLU A 527 11.59 19.35 18.24
C GLU A 527 13.05 18.94 18.50
N ASN A 528 13.89 18.91 17.46
CA ASN A 528 15.33 18.68 17.62
C ASN A 528 16.06 19.93 18.15
N ALA A 529 15.58 21.11 17.78
CA ALA A 529 16.12 22.38 18.22
C ALA A 529 15.78 22.70 19.68
N ASP A 530 14.68 22.17 20.24
CA ASP A 530 14.36 22.21 21.66
C ASP A 530 15.11 21.09 22.40
N VAL A 531 16.41 21.30 22.57
CA VAL A 531 17.33 20.31 23.18
C VAL A 531 16.94 20.01 24.62
N ASN A 532 16.35 20.98 25.33
CA ASN A 532 16.03 20.85 26.73
C ASN A 532 14.57 20.42 27.02
N GLN A 533 13.73 20.36 25.98
CA GLN A 533 12.35 19.89 25.97
C GLN A 533 11.42 20.70 26.86
N ASP A 534 11.60 22.02 26.90
CA ASP A 534 10.71 22.93 27.64
C ASP A 534 9.61 23.57 26.76
N GLY A 535 9.61 23.26 25.47
CA GLY A 535 8.65 23.77 24.49
C GLY A 535 9.01 25.14 23.92
N GLU A 536 10.19 25.67 24.22
CA GLU A 536 10.74 26.89 23.64
C GLU A 536 12.11 26.60 23.00
N VAL A 537 12.45 27.26 21.90
CA VAL A 537 13.82 27.21 21.33
C VAL A 537 14.50 28.53 21.63
N ASP A 538 15.44 28.51 22.58
CA ASP A 538 16.14 29.69 23.07
C ASP A 538 17.67 29.49 23.20
N LEU A 539 18.33 30.38 23.94
CA LEU A 539 19.78 30.32 24.12
C LEU A 539 20.24 29.07 24.89
N LEU A 540 19.39 28.49 25.74
CA LEU A 540 19.66 27.25 26.46
C LEU A 540 19.78 26.07 25.51
N ASP A 541 19.00 26.05 24.43
CA ASP A 541 19.09 24.99 23.43
C ASP A 541 20.32 25.11 22.56
N VAL A 542 20.72 26.35 22.20
CA VAL A 542 22.02 26.60 21.55
C VAL A 542 23.17 26.04 22.41
N ILE A 543 23.12 26.25 23.74
CA ILE A 543 24.10 25.68 24.66
C ILE A 543 23.99 24.14 24.71
N GLY A 544 22.76 23.61 24.67
CA GLY A 544 22.48 22.18 24.57
C GLY A 544 23.16 21.53 23.36
N THR A 545 22.92 22.06 22.16
CA THR A 545 23.52 21.61 20.91
C THR A 545 25.05 21.66 20.96
N VAL A 546 25.63 22.76 21.44
CA VAL A 546 27.09 22.87 21.61
C VAL A 546 27.64 21.80 22.55
N ASN A 547 26.95 21.52 23.66
CA ASN A 547 27.39 20.48 24.59
C ASN A 547 27.35 19.08 23.98
N ILE A 548 26.38 18.82 23.10
CA ILE A 548 26.28 17.53 22.40
C ILE A 548 27.45 17.35 21.44
N ILE A 549 27.80 18.38 20.67
CA ILE A 549 28.96 18.37 19.76
C ILE A 549 30.27 18.14 20.53
N LEU A 550 30.43 18.78 21.70
CA LEU A 550 31.64 18.70 22.52
C LEU A 550 31.79 17.38 23.31
N ARG A 551 30.75 16.54 23.36
CA ARG A 551 30.73 15.27 24.10
C ARG A 551 31.02 14.02 23.25
N LYS A 552 31.34 14.17 21.96
CA LYS A 552 31.81 13.05 21.11
C LYS A 552 33.20 12.58 21.58
N ASP A 553 33.22 11.63 22.51
CA ASP A 553 34.33 10.71 22.80
C ASP A 553 34.12 9.36 22.08
#